data_AF-A0A972XYQ8-F1
#
_entry.id   AF-A0A972XYQ8-F1
#
_cell.length_a   1.000
_cell.length_b   1.000
_cell.length_c   1.000
_cell.angle_alpha   90.00
_cell.angle_beta   90.00
_cell.angle_gamma   90.00
#
_symmetry.space_group_name_H-M   'P 1'
#
loop_
_entity.id
_entity.type
_entity.pdbx_description
1 polymer ?
#
loop_
_entity_poly.entity_id
_entity_poly.type
_entity_poly.pdbx_seq_one_letter_code
_entity_poly.pdbx_strand_id
1 'polypeptide(L)' 'MDNKDCNKYFDKADRFQNDIDDLTERIEDLMSVPKSPTTNAQIKDLQEQCDQLADKKEEALLAGYHCVANQH' A
#
# COMPACT_ATOMS: atom_id res chain seq x y z
N MET A 1 12.89 8.24 -22.88
CA MET A 1 12.92 7.68 -21.51
C MET A 1 13.20 6.20 -21.68
N ASP A 2 14.18 5.65 -20.98
CA ASP A 2 14.48 4.21 -21.05
C ASP A 2 13.38 3.41 -20.32
N ASN A 3 13.03 2.23 -20.84
CA ASN A 3 12.00 1.35 -20.26
C ASN A 3 12.25 1.01 -18.77
N LYS A 4 13.50 1.07 -18.32
CA LYS A 4 13.91 0.93 -16.91
C LYS A 4 13.35 2.02 -15.99
N ASP A 5 13.09 3.22 -16.50
CA ASP A 5 12.56 4.32 -15.70
C ASP A 5 11.09 4.14 -15.33
N CYS A 6 10.33 3.36 -16.11
CA CYS A 6 8.93 3.10 -15.78
C CYS A 6 8.76 1.94 -14.81
N ASN A 7 9.63 0.92 -14.86
CA ASN A 7 9.58 -0.23 -13.95
C ASN A 7 9.70 0.16 -12.47
N LYS A 8 10.42 1.24 -12.16
CA LYS A 8 10.54 1.75 -10.78
C LYS A 8 9.17 2.07 -10.13
N TYR A 9 8.16 2.42 -10.93
CA TYR A 9 6.82 2.72 -10.43
C TYR A 9 6.05 1.45 -10.07
N PHE A 10 6.20 0.40 -10.88
CA PHE A 10 5.64 -0.92 -10.57
C PHE A 10 6.35 -1.55 -9.37
N ASP A 11 7.69 -1.48 -9.29
CA ASP A 11 8.45 -1.91 -8.11
C ASP A 11 8.00 -1.17 -6.83
N LYS A 12 7.64 0.10 -6.96
CA LYS A 12 7.13 0.92 -5.85
C LYS A 12 5.72 0.48 -5.45
N ALA A 13 4.86 0.17 -6.41
CA ALA A 13 3.52 -0.37 -6.14
C ALA A 13 3.59 -1.74 -5.44
N ASP A 14 4.52 -2.61 -5.84
CA ASP A 14 4.73 -3.91 -5.19
C ASP A 14 5.21 -3.75 -3.74
N ARG A 15 6.10 -2.79 -3.47
CA ARG A 15 6.51 -2.46 -2.10
C ARG A 15 5.34 -2.01 -1.24
N PHE A 16 4.49 -1.12 -1.77
CA PHE A 16 3.30 -0.70 -1.06
C PHE A 16 2.32 -1.83 -0.82
N GLN A 17 2.19 -2.80 -1.75
CA GLN A 17 1.39 -4.00 -1.51
C GLN A 17 1.94 -4.82 -0.34
N ASN A 18 3.25 -5.06 -0.29
CA ASN A 18 3.86 -5.79 0.82
C ASN A 18 3.63 -5.08 2.16
N ASP A 19 3.79 -3.75 2.19
CA ASP A 19 3.53 -2.95 3.40
C ASP A 19 2.04 -3.07 3.85
N ILE A 20 1.09 -3.10 2.89
CA ILE A 20 -0.34 -3.31 3.17
C ILE A 20 -0.59 -4.71 3.74
N ASP A 21 0.03 -5.74 3.17
CA ASP A 21 -0.12 -7.12 3.62
C ASP A 21 0.38 -7.28 5.07
N ASP A 22 1.55 -6.72 5.38
CA ASP A 22 2.13 -6.71 6.74
C ASP A 22 1.22 -5.99 7.75
N LEU A 23 0.66 -4.84 7.37
CA LEU A 23 -0.28 -4.11 8.24
C LEU A 23 -1.59 -4.87 8.43
N THR A 24 -2.07 -5.54 7.39
CA THR A 24 -3.30 -6.34 7.44
C THR A 24 -3.14 -7.52 8.38
N GLU A 25 -2.01 -8.23 8.33
CA GLU A 25 -1.69 -9.30 9.29
C GLU A 25 -1.70 -8.75 10.74
N ARG A 26 -1.09 -7.57 10.96
CA ARG A 26 -1.12 -6.92 12.28
C ARG A 26 -2.54 -6.53 12.74
N ILE A 27 -3.41 -6.12 11.84
CA ILE A 27 -4.81 -5.83 12.16
C ILE A 27 -5.54 -7.11 12.55
N GLU A 28 -5.34 -8.21 11.81
CA GLU A 28 -5.93 -9.52 12.11
C GLU A 28 -5.50 -10.02 13.49
N ASP A 29 -4.21 -9.90 13.82
CA ASP A 29 -3.67 -10.22 15.15
C ASP A 29 -4.36 -9.39 16.25
N LEU A 30 -4.52 -8.08 16.04
CA LEU A 30 -5.19 -7.20 17.00
C LEU A 30 -6.70 -7.46 17.10
N MET A 31 -7.33 -7.97 16.04
CA MET A 31 -8.74 -8.39 16.08
C MET A 31 -8.93 -9.70 16.85
N SER A 32 -7.88 -10.52 16.97
CA SER A 32 -7.92 -11.79 17.73
C SER A 32 -7.87 -11.61 19.25
N VAL A 33 -7.39 -10.45 19.74
CA VAL A 33 -7.31 -10.14 21.17
C VAL A 33 -8.59 -9.46 21.69
N PRO A 34 -8.89 -9.51 23.01
CA PRO A 34 -10.04 -8.83 23.58
C PRO A 34 -10.06 -7.34 23.27
N LYS A 35 -11.18 -6.86 22.72
CA LYS A 35 -11.32 -5.47 22.27
C LYS A 35 -11.33 -4.52 23.46
N SER A 36 -10.26 -3.76 23.61
CA SER A 36 -10.19 -2.58 24.47
C SER A 36 -10.34 -1.30 23.65
N PRO A 37 -10.71 -0.16 24.25
CA PRO A 37 -10.70 1.13 23.55
C PRO A 37 -9.34 1.45 22.90
N THR A 38 -8.25 1.06 23.55
CA THR A 38 -6.89 1.20 23.03
C THR A 38 -6.66 0.32 21.80
N THR A 39 -7.05 -0.95 21.86
CA THR A 39 -6.93 -1.89 20.74
C THR A 39 -7.75 -1.41 19.54
N ASN A 40 -8.98 -0.91 19.77
CA ASN A 40 -9.83 -0.38 18.71
C ASN A 40 -9.22 0.88 18.05
N ALA A 41 -8.59 1.75 18.84
CA ALA A 41 -7.88 2.91 18.30
C ALA A 41 -6.66 2.49 17.45
N GLN A 42 -5.91 1.48 17.89
CA GLN A 42 -4.78 0.92 17.12
C GLN A 42 -5.24 0.28 15.81
N ILE A 43 -6.32 -0.51 15.83
CA ILE A 43 -6.89 -1.11 14.62
C ILE A 43 -7.29 -0.01 13.64
N LYS A 44 -7.98 1.03 14.11
CA LYS A 44 -8.39 2.14 13.25
C LYS A 44 -7.20 2.87 12.63
N ASP A 45 -6.16 3.13 13.41
CA ASP A 45 -4.94 3.78 12.93
C ASP A 45 -4.22 2.94 11.86
N LEU A 46 -4.13 1.62 12.06
CA LEU A 46 -3.54 0.71 11.07
C LEU A 46 -4.39 0.63 9.80
N GLN A 47 -5.72 0.61 9.92
CA GLN A 47 -6.63 0.65 8.77
C GLN A 47 -6.44 1.93 7.95
N GLU A 48 -6.34 3.09 8.61
CA GLU A 48 -6.07 4.36 7.93
C GLU A 48 -4.71 4.36 7.22
N GLN A 49 -3.69 3.71 7.80
CA GLN A 49 -2.40 3.52 7.13
C GLN A 49 -2.49 2.60 5.91
N CYS A 50 -3.27 1.50 5.98
CA CYS A 50 -3.53 0.64 4.83
C CYS A 50 -4.20 1.41 3.69
N ASP A 51 -5.23 2.20 3.99
CA ASP A 51 -5.95 3.01 3.00
C ASP A 51 -5.00 4.01 2.32
N GLN A 52 -4.16 4.71 3.09
CA GLN A 52 -3.17 5.64 2.55
C GLN A 52 -2.12 4.95 1.66
N LEU A 53 -1.73 3.71 1.99
CA LEU A 53 -0.80 2.95 1.16
C LEU A 53 -1.48 2.42 -0.11
N ALA A 54 -2.76 2.06 -0.04
CA ALA A 54 -3.55 1.66 -1.20
C ALA A 54 -3.65 2.80 -2.21
N ASP A 55 -3.91 4.02 -1.75
CA ASP A 55 -3.92 5.22 -2.60
C ASP A 55 -2.55 5.43 -3.27
N LYS A 56 -1.46 5.36 -2.49
CA LYS A 56 -0.09 5.52 -3.03
C LYS A 56 0.30 4.41 -4.01
N LYS A 57 -0.20 3.19 -3.79
CA LYS A 57 -0.03 2.06 -4.71
C LYS A 57 -0.74 2.35 -6.03
N GLU A 58 -1.99 2.81 -5.98
CA GLU A 58 -2.73 3.18 -7.18
C GLU A 58 -2.04 4.31 -7.95
N GLU A 59 -1.59 5.36 -7.25
CA GLU A 59 -0.82 6.46 -7.86
C GLU A 59 0.47 5.95 -8.54
N ALA A 60 1.18 5.02 -7.91
CA ALA A 60 2.39 4.43 -8.48
C ALA A 60 2.06 3.60 -9.74
N LEU A 61 1.00 2.80 -9.71
CA LEU A 61 0.55 2.04 -10.88
C LEU A 61 0.16 2.97 -12.04
N LEU A 62 -0.63 4.01 -11.77
CA LEU A 62 -1.04 5.01 -12.76
C LEU A 62 0.18 5.71 -13.37
N ALA A 63 1.15 6.12 -12.54
CA ALA A 63 2.40 6.71 -13.03
C ALA A 63 3.20 5.73 -13.90
N GLY A 64 3.26 4.45 -13.52
CA GLY A 64 3.88 3.38 -14.31
C GLY A 64 3.23 3.23 -15.69
N TYR A 65 1.90 3.13 -15.73
CA TYR A 65 1.14 3.01 -16.98
C TYR A 65 1.29 4.25 -17.87
N HIS A 66 1.19 5.46 -17.31
CA HIS A 66 1.40 6.70 -18.05
C HIS A 66 2.83 6.80 -18.60
N CYS A 67 3.82 6.37 -17.81
CA CYS A 67 5.21 6.37 -18.22
C CYS A 67 5.42 5.44 -19.43
N VAL A 68 4.87 4.21 -19.40
CA VAL A 68 4.95 3.26 -20.52
C VAL A 68 4.19 3.78 -21.75
N ALA A 69 2.98 4.32 -21.57
CA ALA A 69 2.15 4.82 -22.65
C ALA A 69 2.80 5.99 -23.43
N ASN A 70 3.59 6.83 -22.74
CA ASN A 70 4.27 7.99 -23.32
C ASN A 70 5.69 7.67 -23.85
N GLN A 71 6.08 6.40 -23.95
CA GLN A 71 7.34 5.99 -24.59
C GLN A 71 7.27 5.86 -26.12
N HIS A 72 6.09 6.11 -26.71
CA HIS A 72 5.86 6.08 -28.15
C HIS A 72 6.05 7.43 -28.82
#